data_AF-A0A031JID7-F1
#
_entry.id   AF-A0A031JID7-F1
#
_cell.length_a   1.000
_cell.length_b   1.000
_cell.length_c   1.000
_cell.angle_alpha   90.00
_cell.angle_beta   90.00
_cell.angle_gamma   90.00
#
_symmetry.space_group_name_H-M   'P 1'
#
loop_
_entity.id
_entity.type
_entity.pdbx_description
1 polymer ?
#
loop_
_entity_poly.entity_id
_entity_poly.type
_entity_poly.pdbx_seq_one_letter_code
_entity_poly.pdbx_strand_id
1 'polypeptide(L)'
;MSTPFAIAGVTAVLRQLVVEGLALDKAGDAVGTIGVSAGPPDLVAKPGQPEPTRVNLYLHQVTPNAAWRNLGLPGRDSGGDLVSAPPLAFTLHYLVTTFAAEMFVAEVLLGHTLRILGENAVLTREAVRRALVPTAASPLATALENCGLADQIELVKLTPTAVALEDMSRIWSAFQAHYRTTVAYEASVVLIDPRAKGRTALPATARAVFGETLALPEIARVGLADDPSAAVTTEDTLAIAGLRLLAASGTVVRIGATDHAPASDSRAHILNVDLAAAPRPRAGVQSVTVIHPRQMGDPATAHEGVFSNAAALILRPVVNTVSAANSATRTIDGIVYADGTLTVTAARAIGRDQRVEVLLNERGAPASRPPRGYAIAAPAANGLAESVDEAAQIAIPYRAIARGDYLVRLRIDGAESLLTPGGDGRFATPLVTI
;
A
#
# COMPACT_ATOMS: atom_id res chain seq x y z
N MET A 1 -1.62 22.70 29.27
CA MET A 1 -2.29 21.58 28.56
C MET A 1 -3.59 21.31 29.26
N SER A 2 -4.69 21.32 28.52
CA SER A 2 -6.04 21.21 29.08
C SER A 2 -6.52 19.76 29.12
N THR A 3 -7.10 19.36 30.25
CA THR A 3 -7.55 17.98 30.51
C THR A 3 -9.05 17.83 30.15
N PRO A 4 -9.62 16.61 30.19
CA PRO A 4 -11.07 16.43 29.99
C PRO A 4 -11.96 17.23 30.95
N PHE A 5 -11.43 17.67 32.10
CA PHE A 5 -12.15 18.53 33.05
C PHE A 5 -12.34 19.97 32.55
N ALA A 6 -11.69 20.36 31.44
CA ALA A 6 -11.74 21.72 30.90
C ALA A 6 -13.16 22.19 30.56
N ILE A 7 -14.06 21.30 30.10
CA ILE A 7 -15.46 21.64 29.81
C ILE A 7 -16.18 22.08 31.10
N ALA A 8 -16.06 21.28 32.16
CA ALA A 8 -16.60 21.64 33.47
C ALA A 8 -15.89 22.87 34.07
N GLY A 9 -14.60 23.03 33.77
CA GLY A 9 -13.81 24.22 34.11
C GLY A 9 -14.42 25.50 33.53
N VAL A 10 -14.78 25.51 32.25
CA VAL A 10 -15.47 26.67 31.64
C VAL A 10 -16.77 26.98 32.36
N THR A 11 -17.60 25.97 32.62
CA THR A 11 -18.86 26.16 33.37
C THR A 11 -18.61 26.72 34.78
N ALA A 12 -17.58 26.23 35.48
CA ALA A 12 -17.21 26.72 36.80
C ALA A 12 -16.75 28.18 36.76
N VAL A 13 -15.93 28.55 35.77
CA VAL A 13 -15.49 29.93 35.54
C VAL A 13 -16.67 30.85 35.26
N LEU A 14 -17.58 30.46 34.35
CA LEU A 14 -18.77 31.26 34.03
C LEU A 14 -19.66 31.47 35.26
N ARG A 15 -19.91 30.40 36.03
CA ARG A 15 -20.68 30.48 37.28
C ARG A 15 -20.04 31.45 38.26
N GLN A 16 -18.72 31.35 38.45
CA GLN A 16 -18.00 32.19 39.40
C GLN A 16 -17.98 33.65 38.95
N LEU A 17 -17.79 33.93 37.66
CA LEU A 17 -17.87 35.29 37.10
C LEU A 17 -19.23 35.93 37.37
N VAL A 18 -20.32 35.18 37.17
CA VAL A 18 -21.68 35.69 37.44
C VAL A 18 -21.90 35.90 38.94
N VAL A 19 -21.44 34.99 39.80
CA VAL A 19 -21.53 35.15 41.27
C VAL A 19 -20.78 36.39 41.74
N GLU A 20 -19.52 36.56 41.33
CA GLU A 20 -18.68 37.70 41.70
C GLU A 20 -19.24 39.00 41.13
N GLY A 21 -19.65 39.00 39.87
CA GLY A 21 -20.23 40.17 39.21
C GLY A 21 -21.53 40.65 39.86
N LEU A 22 -22.44 39.73 40.20
CA LEU A 22 -23.69 40.08 40.89
C LEU A 22 -23.44 40.63 42.29
N ALA A 23 -22.42 40.13 42.99
CA ALA A 23 -22.00 40.65 44.29
C ALA A 23 -21.38 42.05 44.17
N LEU A 24 -20.52 42.28 43.15
CA LEU A 24 -19.91 43.58 42.87
C LEU A 24 -20.95 44.64 42.48
N ASP A 25 -21.93 44.27 41.68
CA ASP A 25 -23.05 45.13 41.27
C ASP A 25 -24.06 45.39 42.40
N LYS A 26 -23.91 44.71 43.55
CA LYS A 26 -24.87 44.73 44.67
C LYS A 26 -26.29 44.42 44.23
N ALA A 27 -26.46 43.52 43.26
CA ALA A 27 -27.77 43.20 42.68
C ALA A 27 -28.78 42.73 43.76
N GLY A 28 -28.28 42.07 44.82
CA GLY A 28 -29.11 41.61 45.94
C GLY A 28 -29.77 42.70 46.79
N ASP A 29 -29.27 43.95 46.73
CA ASP A 29 -29.89 45.08 47.46
C ASP A 29 -31.31 45.36 46.93
N ALA A 30 -31.56 45.09 45.65
CA ALA A 30 -32.86 45.30 44.99
C ALA A 30 -33.73 44.04 44.94
N VAL A 31 -33.14 42.84 44.81
CA VAL A 31 -33.89 41.60 44.52
C VAL A 31 -33.70 40.48 45.55
N GLY A 32 -32.97 40.74 46.64
CA GLY A 32 -32.71 39.78 47.71
C GLY A 32 -31.65 38.73 47.36
N THR A 33 -31.77 37.53 47.94
CA THR A 33 -30.78 36.45 47.77
C THR A 33 -30.85 35.85 46.37
N ILE A 34 -29.73 35.92 45.64
CA ILE A 34 -29.63 35.42 44.26
C ILE A 34 -28.81 34.13 44.23
N GLY A 35 -29.36 33.07 43.65
CA GLY A 35 -28.62 31.84 43.36
C GLY A 35 -27.96 31.88 41.97
N VAL A 36 -26.84 31.16 41.80
CA VAL A 36 -26.28 30.85 40.48
C VAL A 36 -26.06 29.34 40.35
N SER A 37 -26.60 28.74 39.29
CA SER A 37 -26.44 27.30 38.97
C SER A 37 -26.01 27.08 37.53
N ALA A 38 -25.67 25.83 37.23
CA ALA A 38 -25.36 25.37 35.88
C ALA A 38 -25.93 23.96 35.67
N GLY A 39 -27.23 23.81 35.93
CA GLY A 39 -27.93 22.53 35.88
C GLY A 39 -29.06 22.51 34.83
N PRO A 40 -29.60 21.33 34.51
CA PRO A 40 -30.80 21.20 33.68
C PRO A 40 -31.96 22.08 34.21
N PRO A 41 -32.70 22.81 33.33
CA PRO A 41 -33.75 23.73 33.77
C PRO A 41 -34.87 23.09 34.62
N ASP A 42 -35.23 21.83 34.37
CA ASP A 42 -36.22 21.05 35.12
C ASP A 42 -35.80 20.77 36.57
N LEU A 43 -34.49 20.66 36.81
CA LEU A 43 -33.96 20.47 38.16
C LEU A 43 -33.82 21.78 38.94
N VAL A 44 -33.86 22.92 38.24
CA VAL A 44 -33.77 24.26 38.82
C VAL A 44 -35.14 24.73 39.31
N ALA A 45 -36.16 24.64 38.45
CA ALA A 45 -37.54 25.01 38.79
C ALA A 45 -38.40 23.74 38.92
N LYS A 46 -38.59 23.28 40.16
CA LYS A 46 -39.32 22.04 40.44
C LYS A 46 -40.82 22.25 40.55
N PRO A 47 -41.66 21.37 39.97
CA PRO A 47 -43.11 21.44 40.16
C PRO A 47 -43.49 21.41 41.64
N GLY A 48 -44.37 22.32 42.06
CA GLY A 48 -44.88 22.39 43.43
C GLY A 48 -43.93 23.06 44.44
N GLN A 49 -42.79 23.59 44.00
CA GLN A 49 -41.91 24.42 44.85
C GLN A 49 -41.97 25.89 44.43
N PRO A 50 -41.74 26.85 45.36
CA PRO A 50 -41.61 28.25 45.01
C PRO A 50 -40.50 28.46 43.98
N GLU A 51 -40.77 29.32 43.00
CA GLU A 51 -39.79 29.67 41.97
C GLU A 51 -38.57 30.35 42.61
N PRO A 52 -37.34 29.84 42.41
CA PRO A 52 -36.15 30.42 43.03
C PRO A 52 -35.69 31.67 42.28
N THR A 53 -35.21 32.68 42.99
CA THR A 53 -34.49 33.84 42.41
C THR A 53 -33.08 33.42 42.02
N ARG A 54 -32.85 33.15 40.73
CA ARG A 54 -31.62 32.46 40.28
C ARG A 54 -31.26 32.72 38.82
N VAL A 55 -29.95 32.78 38.55
CA VAL A 55 -29.38 32.69 37.20
C VAL A 55 -28.88 31.25 36.96
N ASN A 56 -29.23 30.65 35.83
CA ASN A 56 -28.80 29.32 35.45
C ASN A 56 -28.00 29.36 34.13
N LEU A 57 -26.85 28.70 34.11
CA LEU A 57 -25.94 28.61 32.96
C LEU A 57 -25.90 27.17 32.46
N TYR A 58 -26.84 26.80 31.60
CA TYR A 58 -27.00 25.41 31.17
C TYR A 58 -26.24 25.11 29.89
N LEU A 59 -25.25 24.21 29.94
CA LEU A 59 -24.58 23.69 28.76
C LEU A 59 -25.50 22.69 28.03
N HIS A 60 -26.17 23.16 26.98
CA HIS A 60 -27.17 22.36 26.26
C HIS A 60 -26.61 21.62 25.04
N GLN A 61 -25.51 22.11 24.47
CA GLN A 61 -24.91 21.50 23.28
C GLN A 61 -23.38 21.68 23.28
N VAL A 62 -22.67 20.68 22.78
CA VAL A 62 -21.23 20.72 22.51
C VAL A 62 -21.02 20.36 21.04
N THR A 63 -20.31 21.21 20.31
CA THR A 63 -20.03 21.00 18.87
C THR A 63 -18.54 21.09 18.58
N PRO A 64 -18.01 20.36 17.58
CA PRO A 64 -16.64 20.53 17.14
C PRO A 64 -16.40 21.96 16.64
N ASN A 65 -15.32 22.59 17.08
CA ASN A 65 -14.97 23.93 16.61
C ASN A 65 -14.54 23.88 15.13
N ALA A 66 -15.20 24.65 14.27
CA ALA A 66 -14.96 24.60 12.82
C ALA A 66 -13.55 25.04 12.40
N ALA A 67 -12.92 25.96 13.14
CA ALA A 67 -11.59 26.46 12.84
C ALA A 67 -10.48 25.47 13.24
N TRP A 68 -10.72 24.64 14.27
CA TRP A 68 -9.72 23.74 14.83
C TRP A 68 -9.94 22.25 14.54
N ARG A 69 -11.16 21.84 14.12
CA ARG A 69 -11.48 20.42 13.87
C ARG A 69 -10.63 19.75 12.77
N ASN A 70 -10.01 20.54 11.90
CA ASN A 70 -9.22 20.07 10.76
C ASN A 70 -7.71 20.31 10.93
N LEU A 71 -7.25 20.62 12.15
CA LEU A 71 -5.82 20.86 12.41
C LEU A 71 -4.95 19.62 12.12
N GLY A 72 -5.56 18.44 12.16
CA GLY A 72 -4.98 17.17 11.72
C GLY A 72 -5.76 15.98 12.26
N LEU A 73 -5.39 14.79 11.80
CA LEU A 73 -5.78 13.53 12.43
C LEU A 73 -4.60 12.99 13.25
N PRO A 74 -4.84 12.15 14.27
CA PRO A 74 -3.77 11.42 14.92
C PRO A 74 -3.01 10.56 13.90
N GLY A 75 -1.75 10.89 13.66
CA GLY A 75 -0.88 10.19 12.72
C GLY A 75 -0.05 9.12 13.41
N ARG A 76 0.15 7.99 12.74
CA ARG A 76 1.05 6.91 13.18
C ARG A 76 2.11 6.62 12.13
N ASP A 77 3.27 6.15 12.57
CA ASP A 77 4.31 5.66 11.67
C ASP A 77 4.02 4.21 11.22
N SER A 78 4.92 3.66 10.39
CA SER A 78 4.83 2.28 9.90
C SER A 78 4.96 1.21 11.00
N GLY A 79 5.51 1.56 12.17
CA GLY A 79 5.56 0.70 13.35
C GLY A 79 4.31 0.79 14.23
N GLY A 80 3.38 1.71 13.90
CA GLY A 80 2.18 1.97 14.67
C GLY A 80 2.38 2.95 15.84
N ASP A 81 3.56 3.54 16.01
CA ASP A 81 3.82 4.54 17.04
C ASP A 81 3.13 5.87 16.69
N LEU A 82 2.65 6.59 17.72
CA LEU A 82 1.97 7.88 17.53
C LEU A 82 2.99 8.98 17.20
N VAL A 83 2.82 9.63 16.05
CA VAL A 83 3.71 10.71 15.56
C VAL A 83 3.07 12.08 15.79
N SER A 84 1.76 12.19 15.63
CA SER A 84 1.01 13.42 15.87
C SER A 84 -0.27 13.13 16.64
N ALA A 85 -0.64 14.06 17.52
CA ALA A 85 -1.84 13.98 18.34
C ALA A 85 -2.40 15.41 18.52
N PRO A 86 -3.24 15.90 17.59
CA PRO A 86 -3.84 17.23 17.74
C PRO A 86 -4.88 17.23 18.88
N PRO A 87 -5.07 18.38 19.57
CA PRO A 87 -6.09 18.50 20.61
C PRO A 87 -7.50 18.42 20.01
N LEU A 88 -8.45 17.92 20.80
CA LEU A 88 -9.86 18.02 20.47
C LEU A 88 -10.32 19.46 20.73
N ALA A 89 -11.06 20.03 19.79
CA ALA A 89 -11.49 21.42 19.88
C ALA A 89 -13.01 21.53 19.83
N PHE A 90 -13.58 22.21 20.82
CA PHE A 90 -15.03 22.32 20.98
C PHE A 90 -15.48 23.78 21.11
N THR A 91 -16.70 24.03 20.64
CA THR A 91 -17.52 25.19 20.99
C THR A 91 -18.62 24.69 21.93
N LEU A 92 -18.73 25.31 23.10
CA LEU A 92 -19.71 25.00 24.13
C LEU A 92 -20.87 25.98 24.04
N HIS A 93 -22.10 25.47 23.98
CA HIS A 93 -23.31 26.28 23.81
C HIS A 93 -24.10 26.33 25.12
N TYR A 94 -24.19 27.50 25.72
CA TYR A 94 -24.88 27.76 26.98
C TYR A 94 -26.21 28.46 26.77
N LEU A 95 -27.20 28.10 27.57
CA LEU A 95 -28.43 28.87 27.78
C LEU A 95 -28.31 29.58 29.13
N VAL A 96 -28.31 30.91 29.09
CA VAL A 96 -28.35 31.78 30.26
C VAL A 96 -29.81 32.08 30.55
N THR A 97 -30.35 31.48 31.60
CA THR A 97 -31.77 31.57 31.96
C THR A 97 -31.94 32.15 33.35
N THR A 98 -32.89 33.07 33.49
CA THR A 98 -33.24 33.68 34.78
C THR A 98 -34.57 33.20 35.30
N PHE A 99 -34.60 32.83 36.57
CA PHE A 99 -35.78 32.37 37.31
C PHE A 99 -36.08 33.38 38.42
N ALA A 100 -37.35 33.77 38.54
CA ALA A 100 -37.86 34.62 39.61
C ALA A 100 -39.39 34.53 39.69
N ALA A 101 -39.95 34.56 40.91
CA ALA A 101 -41.40 34.63 41.13
C ALA A 101 -41.94 36.06 40.96
N GLU A 102 -41.15 37.05 41.35
CA GLU A 102 -41.55 38.46 41.38
C GLU A 102 -41.39 39.13 40.02
N MET A 103 -42.29 40.07 39.72
CA MET A 103 -42.28 40.85 38.49
C MET A 103 -40.98 41.65 38.37
N PHE A 104 -40.41 41.73 37.16
CA PHE A 104 -39.16 42.43 36.81
C PHE A 104 -37.87 41.84 37.36
N VAL A 105 -37.91 40.99 38.39
CA VAL A 105 -36.69 40.43 38.99
C VAL A 105 -35.91 39.58 37.97
N ALA A 106 -36.61 38.79 37.15
CA ALA A 106 -35.96 37.99 36.11
C ALA A 106 -35.23 38.88 35.08
N GLU A 107 -35.87 39.96 34.62
CA GLU A 107 -35.31 40.91 33.66
C GLU A 107 -34.13 41.69 34.25
N VAL A 108 -34.21 42.10 35.52
CA VAL A 108 -33.12 42.75 36.24
C VAL A 108 -31.91 41.82 36.34
N LEU A 109 -32.12 40.57 36.77
CA LEU A 109 -31.07 39.56 36.84
C LEU A 109 -30.43 39.31 35.47
N LEU A 110 -31.25 39.27 34.42
CA LEU A 110 -30.76 39.07 33.06
C LEU A 110 -29.90 40.26 32.62
N GLY A 111 -30.34 41.49 32.87
CA GLY A 111 -29.58 42.70 32.56
C GLY A 111 -28.19 42.72 33.20
N HIS A 112 -28.11 42.44 34.50
CA HIS A 112 -26.83 42.31 35.20
C HIS A 112 -25.97 41.19 34.62
N THR A 113 -26.55 40.01 34.41
CA THR A 113 -25.81 38.86 33.87
C THR A 113 -25.24 39.14 32.49
N LEU A 114 -26.02 39.75 31.60
CA LEU A 114 -25.58 40.09 30.25
C LEU A 114 -24.44 41.12 30.25
N ARG A 115 -24.51 42.12 31.13
CA ARG A 115 -23.43 43.09 31.32
C ARG A 115 -22.16 42.40 31.81
N ILE A 116 -22.25 41.54 32.83
CA ILE A 116 -21.11 40.80 33.39
C ILE A 116 -20.44 39.93 32.32
N LEU A 117 -21.21 39.18 31.55
CA LEU A 117 -20.68 38.32 30.48
C LEU A 117 -20.10 39.13 29.31
N GLY A 118 -20.70 40.27 28.97
CA GLY A 118 -20.21 41.18 27.93
C GLY A 118 -18.90 41.89 28.32
N GLU A 119 -18.78 42.36 29.56
CA GLU A 119 -17.55 42.96 30.10
C GLU A 119 -16.41 41.92 30.22
N ASN A 120 -16.77 40.63 30.39
CA ASN A 120 -15.82 39.51 30.48
C ASN A 120 -15.88 38.59 29.24
N ALA A 121 -16.09 39.16 28.05
CA ALA A 121 -16.23 38.40 26.81
C ALA A 121 -14.98 37.60 26.43
N VAL A 122 -13.81 37.92 27.00
CA VAL A 122 -12.59 37.12 26.86
C VAL A 122 -12.17 36.64 28.25
N LEU A 123 -12.21 35.32 28.46
CA LEU A 123 -11.80 34.69 29.70
C LEU A 123 -10.27 34.74 29.81
N THR A 124 -9.76 35.76 30.50
CA THR A 124 -8.31 35.91 30.70
C THR A 124 -7.76 34.77 31.55
N ARG A 125 -6.48 34.42 31.34
CA ARG A 125 -5.82 33.35 32.11
C ARG A 125 -5.89 33.58 33.62
N GLU A 126 -5.76 34.84 34.03
CA GLU A 126 -5.84 35.23 35.43
C GLU A 126 -7.26 35.06 36.00
N ALA A 127 -8.29 35.47 35.24
CA ALA A 127 -9.67 35.24 35.64
C ALA A 127 -10.00 33.75 35.76
N VAL A 128 -9.54 32.92 34.81
CA VAL A 128 -9.72 31.47 34.86
C VAL A 128 -9.04 30.87 36.09
N ARG A 129 -7.78 31.22 36.36
CA ARG A 129 -7.05 30.71 37.53
C ARG A 129 -7.75 31.09 38.83
N ARG A 130 -8.12 32.36 38.98
CA ARG A 130 -8.85 32.87 40.15
C ARG A 130 -10.17 32.14 40.35
N ALA A 131 -10.95 31.98 39.29
CA ALA A 131 -12.28 31.39 39.36
C ALA A 131 -12.27 29.87 39.65
N LEU A 132 -11.17 29.18 39.32
CA LEU A 132 -11.00 27.75 39.58
C LEU A 132 -10.33 27.43 40.92
N VAL A 133 -9.98 28.45 41.73
CA VAL A 133 -9.50 28.24 43.10
C VAL A 133 -10.64 27.65 43.93
N PRO A 134 -10.47 26.46 44.53
CA PRO A 134 -11.55 25.79 45.22
C PRO A 134 -11.90 26.49 46.54
N THR A 135 -13.18 26.76 46.78
CA THR A 135 -13.67 27.29 48.07
C THR A 135 -13.79 26.22 49.14
N ALA A 136 -13.90 24.95 48.74
CA ALA A 136 -13.89 23.78 49.62
C ALA A 136 -13.16 22.61 48.94
N ALA A 137 -12.39 21.87 49.72
CA ALA A 137 -11.62 20.73 49.20
C ALA A 137 -12.55 19.57 48.82
N SER A 138 -12.49 19.16 47.55
CA SER A 138 -13.09 17.92 47.05
C SER A 138 -12.28 17.39 45.86
N PRO A 139 -12.33 16.09 45.56
CA PRO A 139 -11.61 15.53 44.42
C PRO A 139 -11.95 16.22 43.09
N LEU A 140 -13.22 16.59 42.89
CA LEU A 140 -13.66 17.31 41.70
C LEU A 140 -13.10 18.73 41.67
N ALA A 141 -13.11 19.45 42.79
CA ALA A 141 -12.63 20.82 42.85
C ALA A 141 -11.11 20.89 42.57
N THR A 142 -10.33 19.94 43.09
CA THR A 142 -8.91 19.80 42.75
C THR A 142 -8.70 19.44 41.27
N ALA A 143 -9.55 18.60 40.68
CA ALA A 143 -9.47 18.27 39.26
C ALA A 143 -9.80 19.47 38.35
N LEU A 144 -10.74 20.34 38.77
CA LEU A 144 -11.09 21.57 38.08
C LEU A 144 -9.98 22.62 38.16
N GLU A 145 -9.39 22.81 39.35
CA GLU A 145 -8.22 23.69 39.53
C GLU A 145 -7.06 23.28 38.60
N ASN A 146 -6.81 21.97 38.49
CA ASN A 146 -5.75 21.40 37.66
C ASN A 146 -6.20 21.07 36.22
N CYS A 147 -7.33 21.60 35.75
CA CYS A 147 -7.83 21.28 34.41
C CYS A 147 -7.00 21.89 33.27
N GLY A 148 -6.09 22.82 33.58
CA GLY A 148 -5.16 23.41 32.62
C GLY A 148 -5.80 24.33 31.58
N LEU A 149 -7.06 24.75 31.79
CA LEU A 149 -7.82 25.62 30.89
C LEU A 149 -7.11 26.96 30.64
N ALA A 150 -6.47 27.54 31.67
CA ALA A 150 -5.71 28.79 31.54
C ALA A 150 -4.44 28.66 30.68
N ASP A 151 -3.93 27.44 30.52
CA ASP A 151 -2.66 27.16 29.84
C ASP A 151 -2.86 26.64 28.41
N GLN A 152 -4.10 26.57 27.93
CA GLN A 152 -4.36 26.26 26.53
C GLN A 152 -3.87 27.43 25.64
N ILE A 153 -3.60 27.13 24.36
CA ILE A 153 -3.00 28.11 23.42
C ILE A 153 -3.92 29.31 23.14
N GLU A 154 -5.23 29.08 23.01
CA GLU A 154 -6.25 30.11 22.76
C GLU A 154 -7.03 30.49 24.02
N LEU A 155 -7.41 31.76 24.17
CA LEU A 155 -8.31 32.16 25.25
C LEU A 155 -9.75 31.78 24.89
N VAL A 156 -10.54 31.37 25.89
CA VAL A 156 -11.98 31.15 25.70
C VAL A 156 -12.68 32.50 25.56
N LYS A 157 -13.47 32.66 24.51
CA LYS A 157 -14.25 33.85 24.21
C LYS A 157 -15.73 33.52 24.32
N LEU A 158 -16.49 34.44 24.89
CA LEU A 158 -17.94 34.38 25.04
C LEU A 158 -18.58 35.24 23.97
N THR A 159 -19.48 34.64 23.20
CA THR A 159 -20.21 35.36 22.15
C THR A 159 -21.70 35.11 22.33
N PRO A 160 -22.55 36.14 22.41
CA PRO A 160 -24.00 35.93 22.41
C PRO A 160 -24.43 35.39 21.05
N THR A 161 -25.30 34.39 21.05
CA THR A 161 -25.82 33.75 19.83
C THR A 161 -27.34 33.93 19.77
N ALA A 162 -27.84 34.33 18.61
CA ALA A 162 -29.27 34.39 18.37
C ALA A 162 -29.81 32.99 18.07
N VAL A 163 -30.87 32.59 18.77
CA VAL A 163 -31.60 31.34 18.54
C VAL A 163 -32.99 31.70 18.05
N ALA A 164 -33.43 31.05 16.96
CA ALA A 164 -34.77 31.29 16.44
C ALA A 164 -35.84 30.89 17.46
N LEU A 165 -36.97 31.60 17.48
CA LEU A 165 -38.04 31.36 18.46
C LEU A 165 -38.56 29.91 18.39
N GLU A 166 -38.67 29.35 17.19
CA GLU A 166 -39.11 27.97 16.98
C GLU A 166 -38.13 26.95 17.59
N ASP A 167 -36.83 27.16 17.41
CA ASP A 167 -35.79 26.31 18.01
C ASP A 167 -35.78 26.45 19.53
N MET A 168 -35.89 27.67 20.03
CA MET A 168 -35.98 27.91 21.48
C MET A 168 -37.21 27.22 22.08
N SER A 169 -38.36 27.28 21.41
CA SER A 169 -39.59 26.58 21.81
C SER A 169 -39.40 25.05 21.83
N ARG A 170 -38.74 24.50 20.81
CA ARG A 170 -38.40 23.05 20.75
C ARG A 170 -37.47 22.64 21.89
N ILE A 171 -36.42 23.41 22.13
CA ILE A 171 -35.44 23.15 23.20
C ILE A 171 -36.13 23.10 24.56
N TRP A 172 -36.96 24.12 24.86
CA TRP A 172 -37.68 24.18 26.14
C TRP A 172 -38.75 23.10 26.29
N SER A 173 -39.43 22.74 25.20
CA SER A 173 -40.36 21.60 25.20
C SER A 173 -39.64 20.29 25.52
N ALA A 174 -38.43 20.10 24.99
CA ALA A 174 -37.61 18.91 25.25
C ALA A 174 -37.14 18.82 26.71
N PHE A 175 -36.93 19.96 27.38
CA PHE A 175 -36.60 19.99 28.81
C PHE A 175 -37.79 19.65 29.71
N GLN A 176 -39.01 19.56 29.18
CA GLN A 176 -40.23 19.38 29.97
C GLN A 176 -40.38 20.44 31.07
N ALA A 177 -39.88 21.65 30.82
CA ALA A 177 -39.89 22.77 31.74
C ALA A 177 -40.66 23.95 31.14
N HIS A 178 -41.23 24.80 31.99
CA HIS A 178 -41.89 26.02 31.53
C HIS A 178 -40.88 27.02 31.00
N TYR A 179 -41.15 27.60 29.83
CA TYR A 179 -40.30 28.61 29.21
C TYR A 179 -39.99 29.77 30.17
N ARG A 180 -38.73 30.20 30.19
CA ARG A 180 -38.23 31.36 30.94
C ARG A 180 -37.35 32.21 30.04
N THR A 181 -37.24 33.49 30.37
CA THR A 181 -36.38 34.44 29.65
C THR A 181 -34.95 33.89 29.58
N THR A 182 -34.47 33.71 28.35
CA THR A 182 -33.23 32.99 28.05
C THR A 182 -32.46 33.67 26.95
N VAL A 183 -31.13 33.75 27.10
CA VAL A 183 -30.19 34.20 26.07
C VAL A 183 -29.15 33.11 25.84
N ALA A 184 -28.82 32.81 24.60
CA ALA A 184 -27.81 31.82 24.28
C ALA A 184 -26.41 32.47 24.17
N TYR A 185 -25.40 31.73 24.62
CA TYR A 185 -23.99 32.11 24.55
C TYR A 185 -23.15 30.94 24.04
N GLU A 186 -22.16 31.24 23.21
CA GLU A 186 -21.11 30.33 22.81
C GLU A 186 -19.82 30.64 23.57
N ALA A 187 -19.19 29.60 24.13
CA ALA A 187 -17.83 29.66 24.65
C ALA A 187 -16.89 28.91 23.69
N SER A 188 -15.97 29.64 23.07
CA SER A 188 -15.07 29.11 22.04
C SER A 188 -13.67 29.73 22.11
N VAL A 189 -12.56 29.01 21.90
CA VAL A 189 -12.45 27.56 21.69
C VAL A 189 -12.01 26.88 22.99
N VAL A 190 -12.55 25.69 23.27
CA VAL A 190 -12.11 24.84 24.38
C VAL A 190 -11.34 23.67 23.81
N LEU A 191 -10.07 23.56 24.18
CA LEU A 191 -9.19 22.49 23.74
C LEU A 191 -9.11 21.40 24.81
N ILE A 192 -9.00 20.14 24.39
CA ILE A 192 -8.68 19.00 25.25
C ILE A 192 -7.49 18.28 24.64
N ASP A 193 -6.38 18.29 25.36
CA ASP A 193 -5.14 17.68 24.90
C ASP A 193 -5.20 16.15 24.97
N PRO A 194 -4.59 15.44 24.01
CA PRO A 194 -4.50 14.00 24.06
C PRO A 194 -3.55 13.55 25.17
N ARG A 195 -3.81 12.37 25.73
CA ARG A 195 -2.98 11.78 26.80
C ARG A 195 -1.57 11.43 26.31
N ALA A 196 -1.46 10.94 25.07
CA ALA A 196 -0.19 10.54 24.47
C ALA A 196 0.37 11.68 23.61
N LYS A 197 1.65 12.01 23.82
CA LYS A 197 2.39 12.96 22.98
C LYS A 197 3.04 12.20 21.83
N GLY A 198 2.98 12.78 20.63
CA GLY A 198 3.62 12.20 19.46
C GLY A 198 5.14 12.19 19.59
N ARG A 199 5.79 11.12 19.09
CA ARG A 199 7.24 11.09 18.94
C ARG A 199 7.65 11.97 17.77
N THR A 200 8.59 12.88 18.01
CA THR A 200 9.20 13.66 16.93
C THR A 200 10.25 12.80 16.22
N ALA A 201 10.17 12.73 14.90
CA ALA A 201 11.19 12.08 14.10
C ALA A 201 12.53 12.83 14.23
N LEU A 202 13.63 12.10 14.14
CA LEU A 202 14.96 12.71 14.04
C LEU A 202 15.06 13.50 12.73
N PRO A 203 15.71 14.67 12.72
CA PRO A 203 16.04 15.35 11.46
C PRO A 203 16.84 14.44 10.54
N ALA A 204 16.50 14.42 9.25
CA ALA A 204 17.29 13.71 8.26
C ALA A 204 18.71 14.32 8.22
N THR A 205 19.73 13.51 8.47
CA THR A 205 21.14 13.94 8.51
C THR A 205 21.68 14.26 7.13
N ALA A 206 21.22 13.55 6.10
CA ALA A 206 21.58 13.78 4.71
C ALA A 206 20.39 13.43 3.79
N ARG A 207 20.36 14.06 2.62
CA ARG A 207 19.46 13.67 1.52
C ARG A 207 20.34 13.14 0.40
N ALA A 208 20.20 11.87 0.05
CA ALA A 208 20.83 11.29 -1.13
C ALA A 208 19.85 11.41 -2.31
N VAL A 209 20.14 12.32 -3.23
CA VAL A 209 19.36 12.50 -4.47
C VAL A 209 20.21 12.03 -5.62
N PHE A 210 19.72 11.02 -6.35
CA PHE A 210 20.39 10.46 -7.51
C PHE A 210 19.68 10.97 -8.78
N GLY A 211 20.44 11.52 -9.72
CA GLY A 211 19.92 12.03 -10.98
C GLY A 211 20.84 11.65 -12.14
N GLU A 212 20.30 10.90 -13.10
CA GLU A 212 21.01 10.50 -14.31
C GLU A 212 20.09 10.61 -15.53
N THR A 213 20.69 10.89 -16.69
CA THR A 213 19.96 10.86 -17.96
C THR A 213 19.62 9.43 -18.34
N LEU A 214 18.33 9.14 -18.58
CA LEU A 214 17.88 7.82 -19.02
C LEU A 214 18.22 7.62 -20.50
N ALA A 215 19.34 6.96 -20.78
CA ALA A 215 19.68 6.51 -22.13
C ALA A 215 19.27 5.04 -22.29
N LEU A 216 18.09 4.80 -22.89
CA LEU A 216 17.58 3.45 -23.07
C LEU A 216 18.45 2.65 -24.06
N PRO A 217 18.88 1.43 -23.72
CA PRO A 217 19.47 0.51 -24.69
C PRO A 217 18.42 0.08 -25.72
N GLU A 218 18.82 -0.19 -26.96
CA GLU A 218 17.93 -0.65 -28.02
C GLU A 218 18.56 -1.83 -28.75
N ILE A 219 17.87 -2.97 -28.76
CA ILE A 219 18.27 -4.15 -29.50
C ILE A 219 17.70 -4.06 -30.92
N ALA A 220 18.59 -4.03 -31.90
CA ALA A 220 18.22 -4.07 -33.32
C ALA A 220 18.16 -5.52 -33.84
N ARG A 221 19.07 -6.39 -33.37
CA ARG A 221 19.17 -7.78 -33.83
C ARG A 221 19.82 -8.69 -32.81
N VAL A 222 19.39 -9.96 -32.80
CA VAL A 222 20.04 -11.06 -32.07
C VAL A 222 20.33 -12.21 -33.04
N GLY A 223 21.48 -12.87 -32.92
CA GLY A 223 21.89 -13.98 -33.79
C GLY A 223 23.35 -14.35 -33.61
N LEU A 224 23.94 -15.13 -34.52
CA LEU A 224 25.38 -15.33 -34.55
C LEU A 224 26.08 -14.11 -35.15
N ALA A 225 27.34 -13.87 -34.76
CA ALA A 225 28.11 -12.72 -35.23
C ALA A 225 28.36 -12.77 -36.74
N ASP A 226 28.75 -13.93 -37.27
CA ASP A 226 29.14 -14.12 -38.67
C ASP A 226 27.93 -14.30 -39.60
N ASP A 227 26.90 -15.04 -39.15
CA ASP A 227 25.64 -15.23 -39.86
C ASP A 227 24.46 -15.06 -38.91
N PRO A 228 23.86 -13.86 -38.85
CA PRO A 228 22.73 -13.58 -37.98
C PRO A 228 21.46 -14.37 -38.33
N SER A 229 21.37 -14.93 -39.54
CA SER A 229 20.24 -15.75 -39.97
C SER A 229 20.44 -17.24 -39.68
N ALA A 230 21.66 -17.62 -39.29
CA ALA A 230 21.96 -18.98 -38.89
C ALA A 230 21.21 -19.39 -37.63
N ALA A 231 21.00 -20.69 -37.53
CA ALA A 231 20.39 -21.33 -36.38
C ALA A 231 21.28 -21.17 -35.13
N VAL A 232 20.74 -20.54 -34.09
CA VAL A 232 21.41 -20.42 -32.78
C VAL A 232 21.06 -21.64 -31.92
N THR A 233 22.08 -22.28 -31.38
CA THR A 233 22.00 -23.38 -30.43
C THR A 233 22.33 -22.93 -29.02
N THR A 234 22.06 -23.80 -28.05
CA THR A 234 22.35 -23.55 -26.63
C THR A 234 23.83 -23.53 -26.27
N GLU A 235 24.73 -23.81 -27.23
CA GLU A 235 26.18 -23.85 -27.01
C GLU A 235 26.92 -22.73 -27.76
N ASP A 236 26.19 -21.87 -28.49
CA ASP A 236 26.81 -20.81 -29.28
C ASP A 236 27.12 -19.55 -28.46
N THR A 237 27.98 -18.69 -29.00
CA THR A 237 28.09 -17.31 -28.54
C THR A 237 27.08 -16.43 -29.27
N LEU A 238 26.12 -15.88 -28.54
CA LEU A 238 25.11 -14.99 -29.05
C LEU A 238 25.68 -13.58 -29.26
N ALA A 239 25.48 -13.01 -30.44
CA ALA A 239 25.74 -11.61 -30.74
C ALA A 239 24.44 -10.80 -30.71
N ILE A 240 24.42 -9.74 -29.91
CA ILE A 240 23.29 -8.80 -29.75
C ILE A 240 23.75 -7.46 -30.29
N ALA A 241 23.24 -7.05 -31.45
CA ALA A 241 23.59 -5.79 -32.09
C ALA A 241 22.51 -4.74 -31.86
N GLY A 242 22.91 -3.48 -31.69
CA GLY A 242 22.00 -2.41 -31.34
C GLY A 242 22.68 -1.11 -30.96
N LEU A 243 21.98 -0.29 -30.18
CA LEU A 243 22.45 1.01 -29.72
C LEU A 243 22.53 1.04 -28.19
N ARG A 244 23.59 1.67 -27.68
CA ARG A 244 23.78 1.96 -26.24
C ARG A 244 23.67 0.70 -25.37
N LEU A 245 24.18 -0.43 -25.86
CA LEU A 245 24.02 -1.71 -25.17
C LEU A 245 24.88 -1.81 -23.90
N LEU A 246 26.03 -1.13 -23.84
CA LEU A 246 26.89 -1.09 -22.66
C LEU A 246 26.59 0.11 -21.75
N ALA A 247 26.54 -0.15 -20.45
CA ALA A 247 26.49 0.86 -19.40
C ALA A 247 27.82 0.96 -18.64
N ALA A 248 28.03 2.09 -17.96
CA ALA A 248 29.23 2.33 -17.17
C ALA A 248 29.30 1.47 -15.90
N SER A 249 28.16 1.17 -15.27
CA SER A 249 28.04 0.45 -13.99
C SER A 249 27.70 -1.04 -14.15
N GLY A 250 28.15 -1.65 -15.25
CA GLY A 250 27.82 -3.03 -15.62
C GLY A 250 26.59 -3.12 -16.51
N THR A 251 26.51 -4.22 -17.27
CA THR A 251 25.40 -4.54 -18.18
C THR A 251 24.99 -5.97 -17.92
N VAL A 252 23.68 -6.22 -17.89
CA VAL A 252 23.12 -7.56 -17.78
C VAL A 252 22.31 -7.84 -19.04
N VAL A 253 22.50 -9.02 -19.62
CA VAL A 253 21.67 -9.56 -20.69
C VAL A 253 20.78 -10.64 -20.09
N ARG A 254 19.47 -10.40 -20.06
CA ARG A 254 18.50 -11.38 -19.61
C ARG A 254 17.99 -12.17 -20.81
N ILE A 255 18.15 -13.49 -20.76
CA ILE A 255 17.67 -14.45 -21.76
C ILE A 255 16.69 -15.39 -21.05
N GLY A 256 15.40 -15.19 -21.32
CA GLY A 256 14.33 -15.85 -20.58
C GLY A 256 14.43 -15.56 -19.09
N ALA A 257 14.67 -16.60 -18.29
CA ALA A 257 14.81 -16.52 -16.83
C ALA A 257 16.28 -16.44 -16.35
N THR A 258 17.25 -16.31 -17.27
CA THR A 258 18.68 -16.33 -16.93
C THR A 258 19.35 -15.00 -17.21
N ASP A 259 20.19 -14.55 -16.29
CA ASP A 259 20.95 -13.30 -16.39
C ASP A 259 22.41 -13.58 -16.72
N HIS A 260 22.93 -12.87 -17.72
CA HIS A 260 24.26 -13.05 -18.27
C HIS A 260 25.06 -11.75 -18.25
N ALA A 261 26.35 -11.87 -17.97
CA ALA A 261 27.29 -10.78 -18.21
C ALA A 261 27.76 -10.83 -19.67
N PRO A 262 27.84 -9.69 -20.38
CA PRO A 262 28.50 -9.63 -21.68
C PRO A 262 29.97 -10.04 -21.58
N ALA A 263 30.47 -10.71 -22.62
CA ALA A 263 31.87 -11.04 -22.75
C ALA A 263 32.74 -9.77 -22.85
N SER A 264 34.00 -9.87 -22.43
CA SER A 264 34.93 -8.73 -22.30
C SER A 264 35.25 -8.00 -23.62
N ASP A 265 35.02 -8.64 -24.75
CA ASP A 265 35.20 -8.09 -26.10
C ASP A 265 33.98 -7.29 -26.60
N SER A 266 32.88 -7.29 -25.85
CA SER A 266 31.66 -6.54 -26.15
C SER A 266 31.89 -5.03 -26.26
N ARG A 267 31.09 -4.36 -27.09
CA ARG A 267 31.13 -2.92 -27.37
C ARG A 267 29.74 -2.29 -27.21
N ALA A 268 29.68 -0.96 -27.21
CA ALA A 268 28.43 -0.22 -27.02
C ALA A 268 27.34 -0.50 -28.09
N HIS A 269 27.70 -1.10 -29.22
CA HIS A 269 26.77 -1.46 -30.31
C HIS A 269 26.66 -2.97 -30.56
N ILE A 270 27.44 -3.80 -29.86
CA ILE A 270 27.41 -5.25 -29.99
C ILE A 270 27.81 -5.92 -28.67
N LEU A 271 26.94 -6.75 -28.12
CA LEU A 271 27.25 -7.59 -26.97
C LEU A 271 27.42 -9.03 -27.42
N ASN A 272 28.44 -9.69 -26.88
CA ASN A 272 28.65 -11.12 -27.05
C ASN A 272 28.31 -11.82 -25.73
N VAL A 273 27.52 -12.89 -25.78
CA VAL A 273 27.10 -13.68 -24.61
C VAL A 273 27.34 -15.15 -24.90
N ASP A 274 28.14 -15.80 -24.06
CA ASP A 274 28.38 -17.24 -24.15
C ASP A 274 27.19 -18.02 -23.57
N LEU A 275 26.38 -18.64 -24.43
CA LEU A 275 25.22 -19.44 -24.00
C LEU A 275 25.64 -20.78 -23.37
N ALA A 276 26.91 -21.18 -23.53
CA ALA A 276 27.47 -22.36 -22.89
C ALA A 276 27.83 -22.13 -21.41
N ALA A 277 28.03 -20.87 -21.02
CA ALA A 277 28.32 -20.49 -19.65
C ALA A 277 27.08 -20.57 -18.75
N ALA A 278 27.29 -20.80 -17.45
CA ALA A 278 26.22 -20.74 -16.47
C ALA A 278 25.92 -19.27 -16.10
N PRO A 279 24.64 -18.89 -15.90
CA PRO A 279 23.44 -19.73 -15.94
C PRO A 279 22.96 -20.01 -17.37
N ARG A 280 22.70 -21.28 -17.70
CA ARG A 280 22.41 -21.69 -19.08
C ARG A 280 20.93 -21.46 -19.43
N PRO A 281 20.59 -20.72 -20.50
CA PRO A 281 19.20 -20.53 -20.90
C PRO A 281 18.60 -21.83 -21.44
N ARG A 282 17.29 -22.01 -21.24
CA ARG A 282 16.54 -23.16 -21.76
C ARG A 282 16.41 -23.07 -23.29
N ALA A 283 16.41 -24.22 -23.96
CA ALA A 283 16.04 -24.29 -25.37
C ALA A 283 14.56 -23.93 -25.56
N GLY A 284 14.20 -23.40 -26.73
CA GLY A 284 12.87 -22.88 -27.02
C GLY A 284 12.89 -21.43 -27.50
N VAL A 285 11.72 -20.81 -27.58
CA VAL A 285 11.60 -19.38 -27.86
C VAL A 285 11.88 -18.61 -26.57
N GLN A 286 12.96 -17.83 -26.56
CA GLN A 286 13.39 -16.98 -25.46
C GLN A 286 13.23 -15.50 -25.79
N SER A 287 12.95 -14.68 -24.79
CA SER A 287 13.11 -13.23 -24.88
C SER A 287 14.53 -12.83 -24.50
N VAL A 288 15.08 -11.84 -25.19
CA VAL A 288 16.37 -11.23 -24.90
C VAL A 288 16.14 -9.76 -24.56
N THR A 289 16.60 -9.33 -23.39
CA THR A 289 16.58 -7.92 -22.95
C THR A 289 17.93 -7.52 -22.39
N VAL A 290 18.33 -6.27 -22.64
CA VAL A 290 19.52 -5.66 -22.06
C VAL A 290 19.09 -4.75 -20.92
N ILE A 291 19.71 -4.94 -19.76
CA ILE A 291 19.42 -4.25 -18.52
C ILE A 291 20.67 -3.47 -18.10
N HIS A 292 20.49 -2.19 -17.80
CA HIS A 292 21.51 -1.38 -17.15
C HIS A 292 21.14 -1.20 -15.67
N PRO A 293 21.77 -1.97 -14.76
CA PRO A 293 21.51 -1.86 -13.33
C PRO A 293 21.98 -0.51 -12.77
N ARG A 294 21.31 -0.05 -11.73
CA ARG A 294 21.59 1.21 -11.04
C ARG A 294 22.01 0.98 -9.61
N GLN A 295 23.10 1.61 -9.23
CA GLN A 295 23.56 1.62 -7.86
C GLN A 295 22.84 2.76 -7.12
N MET A 296 21.96 2.43 -6.18
CA MET A 296 21.21 3.42 -5.37
C MET A 296 21.30 3.07 -3.89
N GLY A 297 21.24 4.10 -3.04
CA GLY A 297 21.31 3.96 -1.59
C GLY A 297 22.72 4.20 -1.01
N ASP A 298 22.80 4.17 0.31
CA ASP A 298 24.04 4.24 1.08
C ASP A 298 24.00 3.16 2.18
N PRO A 299 24.74 2.04 2.03
CA PRO A 299 25.64 1.73 0.93
C PRO A 299 24.90 1.48 -0.39
N ALA A 300 25.62 1.67 -1.50
CA ALA A 300 25.09 1.48 -2.85
C ALA A 300 24.63 0.02 -3.08
N THR A 301 23.37 -0.17 -3.47
CA THR A 301 22.82 -1.47 -3.87
C THR A 301 22.28 -1.42 -5.30
N ALA A 302 22.46 -2.54 -6.01
CA ALA A 302 22.02 -2.68 -7.38
C ALA A 302 20.49 -2.80 -7.45
N HIS A 303 19.86 -1.99 -8.29
CA HIS A 303 18.46 -2.03 -8.63
C HIS A 303 18.33 -2.24 -10.14
N GLU A 304 17.25 -2.88 -10.58
CA GLU A 304 16.95 -2.95 -12.01
C GLU A 304 16.67 -1.53 -12.52
N GLY A 305 17.56 -1.03 -13.39
CA GLY A 305 17.56 0.37 -13.81
C GLY A 305 16.73 0.58 -15.06
N VAL A 306 17.40 0.63 -16.21
CA VAL A 306 16.72 0.78 -17.51
C VAL A 306 16.83 -0.49 -18.33
N PHE A 307 15.81 -0.72 -19.17
CA PHE A 307 15.66 -1.92 -19.98
C PHE A 307 15.57 -1.54 -21.45
N SER A 308 16.04 -2.43 -22.33
CA SER A 308 15.80 -2.34 -23.75
C SER A 308 14.39 -2.82 -24.12
N ASN A 309 14.04 -2.68 -25.41
CA ASN A 309 13.03 -3.53 -26.02
C ASN A 309 13.39 -5.02 -25.87
N ALA A 310 12.40 -5.90 -25.96
CA ALA A 310 12.61 -7.34 -26.00
C ALA A 310 12.79 -7.82 -27.44
N ALA A 311 13.83 -8.61 -27.69
CA ALA A 311 14.03 -9.33 -28.94
C ALA A 311 13.70 -10.82 -28.76
N ALA A 312 13.09 -11.45 -29.75
CA ALA A 312 12.82 -12.89 -29.73
C ALA A 312 14.05 -13.66 -30.24
N LEU A 313 14.41 -14.73 -29.54
CA LEU A 313 15.52 -15.63 -29.89
C LEU A 313 15.00 -17.07 -29.88
N ILE A 314 15.17 -17.79 -31.00
CA ILE A 314 14.86 -19.21 -31.06
C ILE A 314 16.14 -19.97 -30.73
N LEU A 315 16.25 -20.45 -29.48
CA LEU A 315 17.36 -21.31 -29.06
C LEU A 315 17.05 -22.76 -29.39
N ARG A 316 17.74 -23.32 -30.36
CA ARG A 316 17.52 -24.69 -30.80
C ARG A 316 18.16 -25.69 -29.81
N PRO A 317 17.43 -26.74 -29.42
CA PRO A 317 18.00 -27.78 -28.57
C PRO A 317 19.07 -28.57 -29.32
N VAL A 318 20.04 -29.09 -28.58
CA VAL A 318 21.03 -30.04 -29.07
C VAL A 318 20.74 -31.40 -28.45
N VAL A 319 20.68 -32.45 -29.27
CA VAL A 319 20.49 -33.84 -28.83
C VAL A 319 21.86 -34.48 -28.69
N ASN A 320 22.23 -34.87 -27.47
CA ASN A 320 23.51 -35.54 -27.20
C ASN A 320 23.42 -37.03 -27.52
N THR A 321 22.39 -37.69 -27.00
CA THR A 321 22.16 -39.12 -27.23
C THR A 321 20.67 -39.40 -27.39
N VAL A 322 20.37 -40.41 -28.20
CA VAL A 322 19.02 -40.97 -28.33
C VAL A 322 19.12 -42.48 -28.43
N SER A 323 18.25 -43.19 -27.71
CA SER A 323 18.14 -44.64 -27.76
C SER A 323 16.68 -45.08 -27.71
N ALA A 324 16.33 -46.13 -28.43
CA ALA A 324 15.02 -46.75 -28.38
C ALA A 324 15.07 -48.08 -27.61
N ALA A 325 14.07 -48.31 -26.76
CA ALA A 325 13.82 -49.59 -26.12
C ALA A 325 12.45 -50.12 -26.56
N ASN A 326 12.46 -51.09 -27.48
CA ASN A 326 11.25 -51.75 -27.96
C ASN A 326 10.66 -52.66 -26.88
N SER A 327 9.38 -52.47 -26.56
CA SER A 327 8.65 -53.31 -25.60
C SER A 327 7.77 -54.35 -26.28
N ALA A 328 7.25 -54.07 -27.48
CA ALA A 328 6.41 -55.01 -28.23
C ALA A 328 6.53 -54.76 -29.74
N THR A 329 6.29 -55.79 -30.53
CA THR A 329 6.24 -55.68 -32.00
C THR A 329 5.02 -56.39 -32.56
N ARG A 330 4.44 -55.85 -33.63
CA ARG A 330 3.35 -56.46 -34.39
C ARG A 330 3.54 -56.26 -35.88
N THR A 331 3.18 -57.26 -36.67
CA THR A 331 3.25 -57.17 -38.14
C THR A 331 1.87 -56.92 -38.71
N ILE A 332 1.72 -55.85 -39.49
CA ILE A 332 0.49 -55.50 -40.21
C ILE A 332 0.90 -55.25 -41.66
N ASP A 333 0.27 -55.97 -42.60
CA ASP A 333 0.53 -55.86 -44.05
C ASP A 333 2.03 -55.95 -44.42
N GLY A 334 2.74 -56.89 -43.78
CA GLY A 334 4.17 -57.12 -44.00
C GLY A 334 5.11 -56.07 -43.39
N ILE A 335 4.59 -55.09 -42.66
CA ILE A 335 5.38 -54.06 -41.96
C ILE A 335 5.41 -54.39 -40.47
N VAL A 336 6.61 -54.49 -39.91
CA VAL A 336 6.81 -54.66 -38.46
C VAL A 336 6.70 -53.29 -37.79
N TYR A 337 5.72 -53.12 -36.92
CA TYR A 337 5.54 -51.96 -36.05
C TYR A 337 6.00 -52.28 -34.64
N ALA A 338 6.65 -51.33 -33.98
CA ALA A 338 7.10 -51.42 -32.61
C ALA A 338 6.41 -50.40 -31.70
N ASP A 339 6.17 -50.84 -30.47
CA ASP A 339 5.84 -50.01 -29.32
C ASP A 339 7.06 -50.01 -28.40
N GLY A 340 7.33 -48.90 -27.72
CA GLY A 340 8.51 -48.79 -26.86
C GLY A 340 8.67 -47.41 -26.23
N THR A 341 9.88 -47.13 -25.77
CA THR A 341 10.25 -45.84 -25.19
C THR A 341 11.50 -45.28 -25.84
N LEU A 342 11.44 -44.04 -26.31
CA LEU A 342 12.60 -43.26 -26.72
C LEU A 342 13.16 -42.54 -25.50
N THR A 343 14.44 -42.75 -25.23
CA THR A 343 15.18 -41.98 -24.24
C THR A 343 16.03 -40.96 -24.96
N VAL A 344 15.75 -39.67 -24.75
CA VAL A 344 16.47 -38.56 -25.38
C VAL A 344 17.22 -37.79 -24.30
N THR A 345 18.53 -37.64 -24.48
CA THR A 345 19.36 -36.79 -23.64
C THR A 345 19.71 -35.52 -24.41
N ALA A 346 19.22 -34.38 -23.93
CA ALA A 346 19.52 -33.07 -24.50
C ALA A 346 20.76 -32.44 -23.83
N ALA A 347 21.40 -31.50 -24.53
CA ALA A 347 22.53 -30.72 -23.99
C ALA A 347 22.13 -29.74 -22.87
N ARG A 348 20.83 -29.46 -22.74
CA ARG A 348 20.23 -28.60 -21.71
C ARG A 348 19.07 -29.31 -21.04
N ALA A 349 18.88 -29.00 -19.76
CA ALA A 349 17.74 -29.50 -19.00
C ALA A 349 16.43 -29.00 -19.63
N ILE A 350 15.46 -29.89 -19.70
CA ILE A 350 14.14 -29.67 -20.25
C ILE A 350 13.21 -29.47 -19.07
N GLY A 351 12.55 -28.31 -19.03
CA GLY A 351 11.61 -27.97 -17.96
C GLY A 351 10.36 -28.84 -18.00
N ARG A 352 9.77 -29.07 -16.83
CA ARG A 352 8.50 -29.78 -16.64
C ARG A 352 7.34 -29.14 -17.42
N ASP A 353 7.40 -27.83 -17.59
CA ASP A 353 6.40 -26.98 -18.22
C ASP A 353 6.60 -26.78 -19.73
N GLN A 354 7.75 -27.20 -20.28
CA GLN A 354 8.06 -27.04 -21.70
C GLN A 354 7.29 -28.04 -22.56
N ARG A 355 6.83 -27.61 -23.73
CA ARG A 355 6.19 -28.50 -24.70
C ARG A 355 7.25 -29.21 -25.53
N VAL A 356 7.34 -30.52 -25.39
CA VAL A 356 8.36 -31.34 -26.07
C VAL A 356 7.75 -32.33 -27.04
N GLU A 357 8.34 -32.42 -28.23
CA GLU A 357 8.00 -33.41 -29.25
C GLU A 357 9.25 -33.97 -29.89
N VAL A 358 9.24 -35.27 -30.20
CA VAL A 358 10.27 -35.92 -31.01
C VAL A 358 9.74 -36.15 -32.41
N LEU A 359 10.47 -35.64 -33.39
CA LEU A 359 10.21 -35.84 -34.80
C LEU A 359 11.16 -36.93 -35.31
N LEU A 360 10.60 -37.95 -35.95
CA LEU A 360 11.33 -39.04 -36.57
C LEU A 360 11.19 -38.93 -38.09
N ASN A 361 12.30 -39.02 -38.80
CA ASN A 361 12.32 -39.05 -40.26
C ASN A 361 13.12 -40.26 -40.73
N GLU A 362 12.48 -41.17 -41.45
CA GLU A 362 13.10 -42.43 -41.87
C GLU A 362 14.32 -42.19 -42.76
N ARG A 363 15.43 -42.85 -42.39
CA ARG A 363 16.68 -42.85 -43.15
C ARG A 363 16.76 -44.16 -43.95
N GLY A 364 17.09 -44.04 -45.23
CA GLY A 364 17.27 -45.21 -46.10
C GLY A 364 15.98 -45.87 -46.58
N ALA A 365 14.89 -45.10 -46.69
CA ALA A 365 13.65 -45.60 -47.28
C ALA A 365 13.88 -46.15 -48.71
N PRO A 366 13.26 -47.29 -49.07
CA PRO A 366 13.41 -47.86 -50.40
C PRO A 366 12.75 -46.96 -51.46
N ALA A 367 13.33 -46.92 -52.66
CA ALA A 367 12.84 -46.07 -53.76
C ALA A 367 11.38 -46.36 -54.18
N SER A 368 10.83 -47.51 -53.79
CA SER A 368 9.45 -47.91 -54.07
C SER A 368 8.38 -47.21 -53.24
N ARG A 369 8.76 -46.41 -52.21
CA ARG A 369 7.80 -45.64 -51.39
C ARG A 369 8.43 -44.39 -50.78
N PRO A 370 7.62 -43.37 -50.41
CA PRO A 370 8.12 -42.24 -49.64
C PRO A 370 8.65 -42.67 -48.26
N PRO A 371 9.61 -41.91 -47.68
CA PRO A 371 10.08 -42.13 -46.31
C PRO A 371 8.97 -41.85 -45.30
N ARG A 372 8.95 -42.62 -44.22
CA ARG A 372 8.02 -42.43 -43.11
C ARG A 372 8.47 -41.28 -42.22
N GLY A 373 7.49 -40.59 -41.63
CA GLY A 373 7.72 -39.53 -40.66
C GLY A 373 6.73 -39.65 -39.51
N TYR A 374 7.21 -39.38 -38.30
CA TYR A 374 6.39 -39.42 -37.09
C TYR A 374 6.67 -38.19 -36.22
N ALA A 375 5.64 -37.72 -35.51
CA ALA A 375 5.77 -36.71 -34.47
C ALA A 375 5.17 -37.30 -33.19
N ILE A 376 5.97 -37.35 -32.13
CA ILE A 376 5.63 -38.01 -30.88
C ILE A 376 5.73 -36.98 -29.76
N ALA A 377 4.59 -36.61 -29.18
CA ALA A 377 4.57 -35.70 -28.05
C ALA A 377 5.11 -36.40 -26.80
N ALA A 378 5.90 -35.68 -26.01
CA ALA A 378 6.26 -36.13 -24.68
C ALA A 378 5.01 -36.28 -23.79
N PRO A 379 5.04 -37.19 -22.80
CA PRO A 379 3.93 -37.33 -21.86
C PRO A 379 3.74 -36.04 -21.05
N ALA A 380 2.61 -35.94 -20.34
CA ALA A 380 2.34 -34.79 -19.47
C ALA A 380 3.52 -34.53 -18.53
N ALA A 381 3.84 -33.25 -18.33
CA ALA A 381 4.98 -32.82 -17.53
C ALA A 381 6.35 -33.42 -17.96
N ASN A 382 6.47 -33.80 -19.24
CA ASN A 382 7.63 -34.48 -19.81
C ASN A 382 8.02 -35.79 -19.11
N GLY A 383 7.08 -36.40 -18.37
CA GLY A 383 7.30 -37.64 -17.61
C GLY A 383 8.10 -37.43 -16.32
N LEU A 384 8.31 -36.18 -15.89
CA LEU A 384 9.02 -35.85 -14.66
C LEU A 384 8.12 -36.07 -13.44
N ALA A 385 8.73 -36.40 -12.29
CA ALA A 385 8.03 -36.44 -11.01
C ALA A 385 7.70 -35.01 -10.52
N GLU A 386 6.69 -34.85 -9.65
CA GLU A 386 6.28 -33.52 -9.15
C GLU A 386 7.39 -32.75 -8.43
N SER A 387 8.35 -33.47 -7.82
CA SER A 387 9.51 -32.88 -7.15
C SER A 387 10.67 -32.52 -8.09
N VAL A 388 10.51 -32.73 -9.41
CA VAL A 388 11.56 -32.51 -10.41
C VAL A 388 11.08 -31.46 -11.43
N ASP A 389 11.71 -30.29 -11.37
CA ASP A 389 11.37 -29.15 -12.23
C ASP A 389 11.97 -29.25 -13.63
N GLU A 390 13.11 -29.94 -13.79
CA GLU A 390 13.77 -30.12 -15.07
C GLU A 390 14.69 -31.35 -15.10
N ALA A 391 14.91 -31.90 -16.29
CA ALA A 391 15.87 -33.00 -16.49
C ALA A 391 16.53 -32.91 -17.88
N ALA A 392 17.81 -33.27 -17.98
CA ALA A 392 18.51 -33.36 -19.26
C ALA A 392 18.09 -34.59 -20.09
N GLN A 393 17.49 -35.59 -19.44
CA GLN A 393 17.04 -36.83 -20.07
C GLN A 393 15.54 -37.01 -19.85
N ILE A 394 14.81 -37.29 -20.93
CA ILE A 394 13.37 -37.55 -20.90
C ILE A 394 13.05 -38.86 -21.62
N ALA A 395 12.02 -39.55 -21.13
CA ALA A 395 11.52 -40.80 -21.68
C ALA A 395 10.17 -40.58 -22.37
N ILE A 396 10.10 -40.87 -23.66
CA ILE A 396 8.94 -40.60 -24.51
C ILE A 396 8.41 -41.94 -25.04
N PRO A 397 7.24 -42.40 -24.57
CA PRO A 397 6.65 -43.63 -25.07
C PRO A 397 6.17 -43.44 -26.51
N TYR A 398 6.41 -44.42 -27.36
CA TYR A 398 5.90 -44.47 -28.72
C TYR A 398 5.08 -45.74 -28.96
N ARG A 399 4.16 -45.65 -29.91
CA ARG A 399 3.28 -46.76 -30.32
C ARG A 399 3.19 -46.81 -31.82
N ALA A 400 3.15 -48.02 -32.37
CA ALA A 400 2.94 -48.30 -33.77
C ALA A 400 3.92 -47.57 -34.71
N ILE A 401 5.20 -47.48 -34.33
CA ILE A 401 6.24 -46.92 -35.19
C ILE A 401 6.83 -48.06 -36.03
N ALA A 402 6.85 -47.93 -37.35
CA ALA A 402 7.39 -48.99 -38.19
C ALA A 402 8.89 -49.14 -37.94
N ARG A 403 9.41 -50.37 -37.87
CA ARG A 403 10.83 -50.61 -37.62
C ARG A 403 11.70 -50.05 -38.75
N GLY A 404 12.85 -49.51 -38.38
CA GLY A 404 13.78 -48.85 -39.29
C GLY A 404 14.71 -47.87 -38.57
N ASP A 405 15.58 -47.25 -39.34
CA ASP A 405 16.47 -46.20 -38.86
C ASP A 405 15.82 -44.83 -39.06
N TYR A 406 15.82 -44.01 -38.02
CA TYR A 406 15.18 -42.69 -38.03
C TYR A 406 16.15 -41.60 -37.61
N LEU A 407 16.23 -40.55 -38.40
CA LEU A 407 16.79 -39.27 -38.00
C LEU A 407 15.89 -38.66 -36.94
N VAL A 408 16.48 -38.22 -35.84
CA VAL A 408 15.75 -37.71 -34.67
C VAL A 408 15.95 -36.21 -34.57
N ARG A 409 14.84 -35.48 -34.48
CA ARG A 409 14.84 -34.07 -34.11
C ARG A 409 13.98 -33.87 -32.88
N LEU A 410 14.55 -33.21 -31.88
CA LEU A 410 13.84 -32.72 -30.71
C LEU A 410 13.26 -31.33 -31.00
N ARG A 411 11.98 -31.13 -30.68
CA ARG A 411 11.28 -29.84 -30.73
C ARG A 411 10.87 -29.45 -29.31
N ILE A 412 11.36 -28.31 -28.83
CA ILE A 412 11.03 -27.75 -27.50
C ILE A 412 10.46 -26.36 -27.69
N ASP A 413 9.23 -26.11 -27.22
CA ASP A 413 8.53 -24.83 -27.32
C ASP A 413 8.56 -24.23 -28.74
N GLY A 414 8.48 -25.09 -29.76
CA GLY A 414 8.54 -24.70 -31.18
C GLY A 414 9.94 -24.60 -31.79
N ALA A 415 11.02 -24.65 -31.01
CA ALA A 415 12.40 -24.67 -31.50
C ALA A 415 12.85 -26.09 -31.84
N GLU A 416 13.22 -26.34 -33.10
CA GLU A 416 13.66 -27.65 -33.60
C GLU A 416 15.19 -27.77 -33.61
N SER A 417 15.71 -28.86 -33.04
CA SER A 417 17.13 -29.25 -33.14
C SER A 417 17.57 -29.47 -34.59
N LEU A 418 18.87 -29.31 -34.82
CA LEU A 418 19.50 -29.48 -36.12
C LEU A 418 19.91 -30.93 -36.37
N LEU A 419 19.91 -31.33 -37.65
CA LEU A 419 20.50 -32.58 -38.11
C LEU A 419 21.90 -32.31 -38.67
N THR A 420 22.83 -33.23 -38.44
CA THR A 420 24.19 -33.13 -38.98
C THR A 420 24.30 -33.97 -40.26
N PRO A 421 24.79 -33.41 -41.38
CA PRO A 421 25.04 -34.18 -42.59
C PRO A 421 26.21 -35.15 -42.43
N GLY A 422 26.12 -36.30 -43.10
CA GLY A 422 27.22 -37.25 -43.28
C GLY A 422 28.11 -36.87 -44.46
N GLY A 423 29.15 -37.66 -44.70
CA GLY A 423 30.09 -37.44 -45.81
C GLY A 423 29.47 -37.58 -47.21
N ASP A 424 28.25 -38.12 -47.31
CA ASP A 424 27.45 -38.22 -48.53
C ASP A 424 26.56 -37.00 -48.79
N GLY A 425 26.65 -35.95 -47.95
CA GLY A 425 25.84 -34.74 -48.03
C GLY A 425 24.38 -34.92 -47.58
N ARG A 426 24.01 -36.10 -47.08
CA ARG A 426 22.68 -36.38 -46.52
C ARG A 426 22.71 -36.31 -45.00
N PHE A 427 21.59 -35.98 -44.36
CA PHE A 427 21.51 -36.01 -42.90
C PHE A 427 21.82 -37.40 -42.34
N ALA A 428 22.65 -37.43 -41.29
CA ALA A 428 23.18 -38.66 -40.71
C ALA A 428 22.88 -38.83 -39.22
N THR A 429 22.95 -37.76 -38.44
CA THR A 429 22.74 -37.79 -36.98
C THR A 429 21.89 -36.61 -36.50
N PRO A 430 21.23 -36.72 -35.33
CA PRO A 430 21.08 -37.92 -34.48
C PRO A 430 20.26 -39.02 -35.16
N LEU A 431 20.62 -40.29 -34.90
CA LEU A 431 19.98 -41.47 -35.51
C LEU A 431 19.55 -42.45 -34.41
N VAL A 432 18.39 -43.07 -34.58
CA VAL A 432 17.92 -44.17 -33.71
C VAL A 432 17.34 -45.30 -34.55
N THR A 433 17.61 -46.53 -34.16
CA THR A 433 16.97 -47.72 -34.74
C THR A 433 15.81 -48.16 -33.87
N ILE A 434 14.62 -48.28 -34.47
CA ILE A 434 13.40 -48.79 -33.85
C ILE A 434 13.10 -50.17 -34.42
#